data_AF-A0A382UTA6-F1
#
_entry.id   AF-A0A382UTA6-F1
#
_cell.length_a   1.000
_cell.length_b   1.000
_cell.length_c   1.000
_cell.angle_alpha   90.00
_cell.angle_beta   90.00
_cell.angle_gamma   90.00
#
_symmetry.space_group_name_H-M   'P 1'
#
loop_
_entity.id
_entity.type
_entity.pdbx_description
1 polymer ?
#
loop_
_entity_poly.entity_id
_entity_poly.type
_entity_poly.pdbx_seq_one_letter_code
_entity_poly.pdbx_strand_id
1 'polypeptide(L)' 'MKLATFTHNDTQKIGAVEDDFIYDFSQSSLPKTMIEFIQLGEEGLKFAKDII' A
#
# COMPACT_ATOMS: atom_id res chain seq x y z
N MET A 1 4.84 -9.15 4.68
CA MET A 1 3.93 -8.21 4.00
C MET A 1 2.68 -8.82 3.35
N LYS A 2 1.50 -8.23 3.59
CA LYS A 2 0.25 -8.41 2.80
C LYS A 2 -0.30 -7.04 2.38
N LEU A 3 -0.84 -6.88 1.17
CA LEU A 3 -1.52 -5.64 0.79
C LEU A 3 -2.89 -5.54 1.43
N ALA A 4 -3.26 -4.33 1.85
CA ALA A 4 -4.55 -4.05 2.47
C ALA A 4 -5.14 -2.72 2.00
N THR A 5 -6.46 -2.70 1.90
CA THR A 5 -7.25 -1.46 1.89
C THR A 5 -7.79 -1.24 3.29
N PHE A 6 -7.70 -0.03 3.81
CA PHE A 6 -8.13 0.31 5.16
C PHE A 6 -8.72 1.72 5.22
N THR A 7 -9.49 2.00 6.27
CA THR A 7 -10.04 3.33 6.53
C THR A 7 -9.31 3.94 7.72
N HIS A 8 -8.83 5.17 7.57
CA HIS A 8 -8.23 5.94 8.65
C HIS A 8 -8.64 7.41 8.50
N ASN A 9 -9.20 8.00 9.57
CA ASN A 9 -9.77 9.35 9.57
C ASN A 9 -10.75 9.57 8.41
N ASP A 10 -11.73 8.66 8.29
CA ASP A 10 -12.79 8.67 7.26
C ASP A 10 -12.29 8.64 5.80
N THR A 11 -11.01 8.37 5.58
CA THR A 11 -10.40 8.25 4.26
C THR A 11 -10.04 6.80 3.99
N GLN A 12 -10.50 6.27 2.86
CA GLN A 12 -10.06 4.96 2.38
C GLN A 12 -8.66 5.08 1.77
N LYS A 13 -7.77 4.18 2.17
CA LYS A 13 -6.34 4.17 1.82
C LYS A 13 -5.91 2.75 1.46
N ILE A 14 -4.76 2.65 0.81
CA ILE A 14 -4.06 1.36 0.65
C ILE A 14 -2.71 1.40 1.37
N GLY A 15 -2.25 0.22 1.75
CA GLY A 15 -0.98 0.05 2.44
C GLY A 15 -0.56 -1.41 2.48
N ALA A 16 0.51 -1.65 3.23
CA ALA A 16 1.03 -2.97 3.51
C ALA A 16 0.93 -3.29 4.99
N VAL A 17 0.49 -4.50 5.31
CA VAL A 17 0.48 -5.05 6.66
C VAL A 17 1.72 -5.93 6.84
N GLU A 18 2.50 -5.61 7.87
CA GLU A 18 3.60 -6.44 8.36
C GLU A 18 3.58 -6.44 9.88
N ASP A 19 3.56 -7.65 10.45
CA ASP A 19 3.26 -7.89 11.86
C ASP A 19 2.00 -7.14 12.31
N ASP A 20 2.12 -6.25 13.30
CA ASP A 20 1.01 -5.46 13.87
C ASP A 20 0.93 -4.04 13.29
N PHE A 21 1.71 -3.74 12.25
CA PHE A 21 1.79 -2.42 11.64
C PHE A 21 1.15 -2.37 10.26
N ILE A 22 0.59 -1.21 9.94
CA ILE A 22 0.16 -0.85 8.59
C ILE A 22 1.01 0.31 8.07
N TYR A 23 1.68 0.07 6.95
CA TYR A 23 2.49 1.04 6.23
C TYR A 23 1.57 1.78 5.25
N ASP A 24 1.19 3.01 5.60
CA ASP A 24 0.30 3.86 4.79
C ASP A 24 1.02 4.39 3.54
N PHE A 25 0.52 4.01 2.35
CA PHE A 25 1.11 4.46 1.10
C PHE A 25 0.72 5.88 0.70
N SER A 26 -0.13 6.57 1.46
CA SER A 26 -0.65 7.92 1.15
C SER A 26 0.45 8.96 0.95
N GLN A 27 1.59 8.84 1.64
CA GLN A 27 2.73 9.78 1.50
C GLN A 27 3.83 9.28 0.53
N SER A 28 3.69 8.09 -0.04
CA SER A 28 4.66 7.52 -0.98
C SER A 28 4.32 7.86 -2.44
N SER A 29 5.23 7.52 -3.35
CA SER A 29 4.99 7.52 -4.80
C SER A 29 4.15 6.33 -5.30
N LEU A 30 3.77 5.40 -4.41
CA LEU A 30 2.91 4.28 -4.78
C LEU A 30 1.49 4.74 -5.12
N PRO A 31 0.77 3.96 -5.94
CA PRO A 31 -0.63 4.21 -6.24
C PRO A 31 -1.49 4.33 -4.98
N LYS A 32 -2.62 5.04 -5.10
CA LYS A 32 -3.55 5.28 -3.98
C LYS A 32 -4.73 4.33 -4.00
N THR A 33 -4.93 3.60 -5.09
CA THR A 33 -5.98 2.60 -5.23
C THR A 33 -5.41 1.20 -5.46
N MET A 34 -6.13 0.18 -4.99
CA MET A 34 -5.71 -1.21 -5.14
C MET A 34 -5.63 -1.63 -6.61
N ILE A 35 -6.52 -1.10 -7.46
CA ILE A 35 -6.55 -1.41 -8.90
C ILE A 35 -5.26 -0.91 -9.57
N GLU A 36 -4.90 0.35 -9.34
CA GLU A 36 -3.65 0.92 -9.89
C GLU A 36 -2.42 0.20 -9.34
N PHE A 37 -2.43 -0.22 -8.07
CA PHE A 37 -1.35 -1.01 -7.49
C PHE A 37 -1.18 -2.36 -8.22
N ILE A 38 -2.29 -3.08 -8.46
CA ILE A 38 -2.27 -4.36 -9.19
C ILE A 38 -1.76 -4.18 -10.62
N GLN A 39 -2.08 -3.06 -11.27
CA GLN A 39 -1.60 -2.76 -12.62
C GLN A 39 -0.08 -2.60 -12.72
N LEU A 40 0.62 -2.26 -11.62
CA LEU A 40 2.08 -2.23 -11.58
C LEU A 40 2.72 -3.62 -11.59
N GLY A 41 1.96 -4.68 -11.28
CA GLY A 41 2.48 -6.04 -11.20
C GLY A 41 3.68 -6.16 -10.24
N GLU A 42 4.77 -6.76 -10.72
CA GLU A 42 5.98 -7.01 -9.92
C GLU A 42 6.70 -5.72 -9.50
N GLU A 43 6.62 -4.64 -10.29
CA GLU A 43 7.25 -3.36 -9.93
C GLU A 43 6.60 -2.75 -8.69
N GLY A 44 5.27 -2.85 -8.57
CA GLY A 44 4.54 -2.39 -7.39
C GLY A 44 4.98 -3.12 -6.12
N LEU A 45 5.21 -4.43 -6.22
CA LEU A 45 5.72 -5.24 -5.10
C LEU A 45 7.14 -4.87 -4.72
N LYS A 46 8.00 -4.53 -5.68
CA LYS A 46 9.37 -4.08 -5.42
C LYS A 46 9.37 -2.73 -4.70
N PHE A 47 8.64 -1.74 -5.21
CA PHE A 47 8.54 -0.43 -4.58
C PHE A 47 7.93 -0.48 -3.17
N ALA A 48 6.93 -1.35 -2.95
CA ALA A 48 6.37 -1.54 -1.62
C ALA A 48 7.38 -2.09 -0.61
N LYS A 49 8.27 -3.00 -1.04
CA LYS A 49 9.35 -3.53 -0.19
C LYS A 49 10.42 -2.49 0.14
N ASP A 50 10.62 -1.46 -0.68
CA ASP A 50 11.59 -0.39 -0.38
C ASP A 50 11.07 0.59 0.68
N ILE A 51 9.77 0.56 1.00
CA ILE A 51 9.12 1.45 1.98
C ILE A 51 9.03 0.79 3.38
N ILE A 52 9.13 -0.53 3.44
CA ILE A 52 8.93 -1.36 4.64
C ILE A 52 10.28 -1.79 5.18
#